data_AF-A0A960T5H8-F1
#
_entry.id   AF-A0A960T5H8-F1
#
_cell.length_a   1.000
_cell.length_b   1.000
_cell.length_c   1.000
_cell.angle_alpha   90.00
_cell.angle_beta   90.00
_cell.angle_gamma   90.00
#
_symmetry.space_group_name_H-M   'P 1'
#
loop_
_entity.id
_entity.type
_entity.pdbx_description
1 polymer ?
#
loop_
_entity_poly.entity_id
_entity_poly.type
_entity_poly.pdbx_seq_one_letter_code
_entity_poly.pdbx_strand_id
1 'polypeptide(L)'
;PGNVTRRGAKISLARRKAIKSRLVSLDHARRDLDYELFFMMKESGGHYYSPELLRNLHLVSDFSSHFGFKSGRDPLARVQIWRDRHRHGTARDILTTVHRYTREFHKNYNRYRKTDFAKRINFTVMALMMAANPRNLLRNAPSKCCSEYFQDFLNLFRELLQSKRYESMIHTPSHHRNEDYWAQMELIHHLGRALFTRGQGLGQVRSVLSYFREDYGNIAPQEDFAHLPITKALDATYRMMRTVSAHHPDGPLNRLLEELEVKQFRGFDPLHQGNIPSRLFSLFYGNDTVAFARLACPTRQMRVDRASVLEEFKTSLRVSHRDTTPRKHLIINLQDRTNWRELHRSLALENLPLESDFKKYIAVVTLGRNTDFYHQLAPYHDQDDYEGFKQVFHEQLISMDTGYHFPAFVKKDLTMKVLLGLMDGIHAVFFNKKANLDRSERLNFIELYHLFLSVKCIDIIHPCSCSFVCKDSLDLSPCMSAALRILLTMLNEGELKDEELQDIEALVNVPVLLVRERMIQPQVHDRFLKVVECIERSRREATSAQAFLSSVTRNFSDFYDKPLIRGSYFRSPRPAQPW
;
A
#
# COMPACT_ATOMS: atom_id res chain seq x y z
N PRO A 1 1.17 37.30 10.93
CA PRO A 1 1.94 36.41 10.02
C PRO A 1 3.23 35.77 10.61
N GLY A 2 3.90 36.35 11.62
CA GLY A 2 5.21 35.84 12.11
C GLY A 2 5.23 34.90 13.33
N ASN A 3 4.09 34.63 13.98
CA ASN A 3 4.06 33.90 15.28
C ASN A 3 3.63 32.43 15.21
N VAL A 4 3.07 31.96 14.08
CA VAL A 4 2.55 30.59 13.95
C VAL A 4 3.67 29.59 13.65
N THR A 5 4.69 29.99 12.87
CA THR A 5 5.80 29.13 12.44
C THR A 5 6.80 28.77 13.56
N ARG A 6 7.06 29.69 14.51
CA ARG A 6 7.98 29.43 15.64
C ARG A 6 7.39 28.51 16.73
N ARG A 7 6.06 28.44 16.88
CA ARG A 7 5.41 27.55 17.85
C ARG A 7 5.42 26.09 17.40
N GLY A 8 5.22 25.80 16.11
CA GLY A 8 5.27 24.44 15.56
C GLY A 8 6.61 23.74 15.75
N ALA A 9 7.72 24.45 15.50
CA ALA A 9 9.07 23.90 15.62
C ALA A 9 9.48 23.57 17.08
N LYS A 10 9.01 24.36 18.07
CA LYS A 10 9.27 24.08 19.50
C LYS A 10 8.45 22.91 20.03
N ILE A 11 7.21 22.73 19.54
CA ILE A 11 6.33 21.60 19.93
C ILE A 11 6.88 20.27 19.38
N SER A 12 7.43 20.26 18.16
CA SER A 12 8.05 19.06 17.59
C SER A 12 9.30 18.61 18.36
N LEU A 13 10.13 19.57 18.81
CA LEU A 13 11.33 19.27 19.62
C LEU A 13 10.98 18.76 21.03
N ALA A 14 9.94 19.31 21.66
CA ALA A 14 9.46 18.86 22.97
C ALA A 14 8.83 17.45 22.90
N ARG A 15 8.04 17.15 21.86
CA ARG A 15 7.52 15.79 21.59
C ARG A 15 8.65 14.78 21.35
N ARG A 16 9.73 15.18 20.65
CA ARG A 16 10.92 14.33 20.46
C ARG A 16 11.61 13.95 21.78
N LYS A 17 11.62 14.82 22.80
CA LYS A 17 12.20 14.50 24.12
C LYS A 17 11.31 13.59 24.97
N ALA A 18 9.99 13.77 24.92
CA ALA A 18 9.05 13.02 25.78
C ALA A 18 8.92 11.51 25.47
N ILE A 19 9.34 11.09 24.27
CA ILE A 19 9.18 9.69 23.81
C ILE A 19 10.44 8.85 24.06
N LYS A 20 11.59 9.49 24.31
CA LYS A 20 12.87 8.79 24.59
C LYS A 20 12.82 7.87 25.81
N SER A 21 11.84 8.05 26.72
CA SER A 21 11.74 7.29 27.98
C SER A 21 10.49 6.40 28.11
N ARG A 22 9.53 6.41 27.18
CA ARG A 22 8.25 5.73 27.41
C ARG A 22 8.31 4.25 27.04
N LEU A 23 8.18 3.38 28.04
CA LEU A 23 7.88 1.96 27.85
C LEU A 23 6.41 1.79 27.45
N VAL A 24 6.13 0.82 26.59
CA VAL A 24 4.77 0.41 26.25
C VAL A 24 4.14 -0.21 27.49
N SER A 25 2.98 0.29 27.91
CA SER A 25 2.15 -0.35 28.94
C SER A 25 1.17 -1.34 28.32
N LEU A 26 0.58 -2.22 29.11
CA LEU A 26 -0.47 -3.15 28.66
C LEU A 26 -1.64 -2.39 28.01
N ASP A 27 -2.07 -1.28 28.60
CA ASP A 27 -3.13 -0.43 28.04
C ASP A 27 -2.74 0.21 26.71
N HIS A 28 -1.46 0.54 26.53
CA HIS A 28 -0.97 1.05 25.27
C HIS A 28 -0.93 -0.04 24.20
N ALA A 29 -0.47 -1.25 24.56
CA ALA A 29 -0.46 -2.40 23.65
C ALA A 29 -1.88 -2.78 23.22
N ARG A 30 -2.86 -2.81 24.14
CA ARG A 30 -4.27 -3.08 23.81
C ARG A 30 -4.89 -2.05 22.86
N ARG A 31 -4.40 -0.81 22.87
CA ARG A 31 -4.88 0.28 21.99
C ARG A 31 -4.06 0.41 20.71
N ASP A 32 -2.86 -0.16 20.66
CA ASP A 32 -1.98 -0.13 19.50
C ASP A 32 -2.38 -1.23 18.52
N LEU A 33 -3.25 -0.90 17.57
CA LEU A 33 -3.73 -1.83 16.54
C LEU A 33 -2.66 -2.24 15.53
N ASP A 34 -1.51 -1.56 15.54
CA ASP A 34 -0.44 -1.78 14.56
C ASP A 34 0.82 -2.41 15.19
N TYR A 35 0.87 -2.47 16.53
CA TYR A 35 1.93 -3.06 17.36
C TYR A 35 3.36 -2.70 16.91
N GLU A 36 3.54 -1.50 16.36
CA GLU A 36 4.77 -1.12 15.65
C GLU A 36 5.99 -1.14 16.56
N LEU A 37 5.80 -0.69 17.79
CA LEU A 37 6.87 -0.55 18.78
C LEU A 37 7.41 -1.89 19.25
N PHE A 38 6.68 -2.99 19.02
CA PHE A 38 7.16 -4.35 19.27
C PHE A 38 8.19 -4.80 18.24
N PHE A 39 8.19 -4.20 17.04
CA PHE A 39 9.14 -4.54 15.98
C PHE A 39 10.34 -3.58 15.91
N MET A 40 10.30 -2.43 16.58
CA MET A 40 11.36 -1.41 16.51
C MET A 40 12.20 -1.34 17.79
N MET A 41 13.48 -0.98 17.62
CA MET A 41 14.39 -0.63 18.71
C MET A 41 14.46 0.88 18.92
N LYS A 42 14.75 1.28 20.16
CA LYS A 42 15.09 2.66 20.55
C LYS A 42 16.43 3.07 19.93
N GLU A 43 16.70 4.38 19.95
CA GLU A 43 18.02 4.93 19.58
C GLU A 43 19.17 4.31 20.39
N SER A 44 18.90 3.96 21.66
CA SER A 44 19.85 3.29 22.57
C SER A 44 20.08 1.81 22.27
N GLY A 45 19.32 1.21 21.34
CA GLY A 45 19.39 -0.22 21.02
C GLY A 45 18.47 -1.13 21.83
N GLY A 46 17.82 -0.63 22.90
CA GLY A 46 16.84 -1.39 23.66
C GLY A 46 15.45 -1.46 23.01
N HIS A 47 14.60 -2.39 23.47
CA HIS A 47 13.20 -2.50 23.02
C HIS A 47 12.27 -1.48 23.72
N TYR A 48 11.08 -1.27 23.14
CA TYR A 48 10.02 -0.45 23.75
C TYR A 48 9.12 -1.20 24.74
N TYR A 49 9.27 -2.51 24.84
CA TYR A 49 8.53 -3.36 25.78
C TYR A 49 9.50 -4.02 26.78
N SER A 50 8.96 -4.42 27.94
CA SER A 50 9.65 -5.29 28.89
C SER A 50 9.29 -6.76 28.61
N PRO A 51 10.16 -7.73 29.00
CA PRO A 51 9.80 -9.15 28.96
C PRO A 51 8.53 -9.49 29.77
N GLU A 52 8.31 -8.78 30.87
CA GLU A 52 7.10 -8.90 31.69
C GLU A 52 5.83 -8.51 30.92
N LEU A 53 5.89 -7.46 30.09
CA LEU A 53 4.76 -7.08 29.23
C LEU A 53 4.41 -8.20 28.25
N LEU A 54 5.41 -8.82 27.61
CA LEU A 54 5.16 -9.94 26.71
C LEU A 54 4.50 -11.11 27.43
N ARG A 55 5.01 -11.47 28.62
CA ARG A 55 4.38 -12.52 29.46
C ARG A 55 2.93 -12.18 29.79
N ASN A 56 2.63 -10.93 30.14
CA ASN A 56 1.27 -10.50 30.44
C ASN A 56 0.36 -10.54 29.20
N LEU A 57 0.89 -10.21 28.01
CA LEU A 57 0.15 -10.33 26.75
C LEU A 57 -0.16 -11.80 26.41
N HIS A 58 0.79 -12.72 26.63
CA HIS A 58 0.56 -14.15 26.50
C HIS A 58 -0.55 -14.63 27.41
N LEU A 59 -0.49 -14.29 28.70
CA LEU A 59 -1.53 -14.67 29.65
C LEU A 59 -2.91 -14.15 29.22
N VAL A 60 -3.00 -12.90 28.75
CA VAL A 60 -4.27 -12.34 28.25
C VAL A 60 -4.81 -13.13 27.05
N SER A 61 -3.95 -13.49 26.10
CA SER A 61 -4.30 -14.30 24.93
C SER A 61 -4.73 -15.72 25.32
N ASP A 62 -4.01 -16.37 26.24
CA ASP A 62 -4.33 -17.72 26.70
C ASP A 62 -5.64 -17.76 27.49
N PHE A 63 -5.87 -16.77 28.36
CA PHE A 63 -7.08 -16.71 29.18
C PHE A 63 -8.33 -16.30 28.38
N SER A 64 -8.21 -15.46 27.34
CA SER A 64 -9.37 -15.10 26.52
C SER A 64 -9.99 -16.32 25.82
N SER A 65 -9.16 -17.33 25.52
CA SER A 65 -9.63 -18.61 25.00
C SER A 65 -10.38 -19.48 26.03
N HIS A 66 -10.10 -19.31 27.32
CA HIS A 66 -10.66 -20.10 28.42
C HIS A 66 -11.97 -19.53 29.00
N PHE A 67 -12.18 -18.21 28.96
CA PHE A 67 -13.35 -17.54 29.57
C PHE A 67 -14.64 -17.55 28.72
N GLY A 68 -14.79 -18.51 27.79
CA GLY A 68 -16.12 -18.87 27.25
C GLY A 68 -16.73 -17.93 26.19
N PHE A 69 -15.97 -17.00 25.61
CA PHE A 69 -16.50 -16.15 24.52
C PHE A 69 -16.63 -16.85 23.15
N LYS A 70 -16.20 -18.12 23.01
CA LYS A 70 -16.25 -18.86 21.75
C LYS A 70 -17.56 -19.66 21.58
N SER A 71 -18.71 -19.00 21.56
CA SER A 71 -19.90 -19.64 20.97
C SER A 71 -19.90 -19.36 19.46
N GLY A 72 -19.21 -20.19 18.67
CA GLY A 72 -19.21 -20.05 17.21
C GLY A 72 -17.97 -20.63 16.52
N ARG A 73 -18.08 -20.79 15.20
CA ARG A 73 -16.95 -21.13 14.32
C ARG A 73 -16.03 -19.92 14.23
N ASP A 74 -14.74 -20.10 14.45
CA ASP A 74 -13.75 -19.03 14.25
C ASP A 74 -13.70 -18.64 12.76
N PRO A 75 -14.11 -17.40 12.40
CA PRO A 75 -14.12 -16.95 11.01
C PRO A 75 -12.70 -16.80 10.43
N LEU A 76 -11.69 -16.70 11.29
CA LEU A 76 -10.29 -16.53 10.91
C LEU A 76 -9.51 -17.86 10.87
N ALA A 77 -10.12 -18.98 11.27
CA ALA A 77 -9.48 -20.30 11.24
C ALA A 77 -8.95 -20.68 9.84
N ARG A 78 -9.56 -20.12 8.79
CA ARG A 78 -9.19 -20.36 7.38
C ARG A 78 -8.13 -19.38 6.84
N VAL A 79 -7.72 -18.38 7.61
CA VAL A 79 -6.74 -17.36 7.16
C VAL A 79 -5.45 -17.99 6.69
N GLN A 80 -4.94 -19.03 7.36
CA GLN A 80 -3.73 -19.73 6.93
C GLN A 80 -3.91 -20.43 5.57
N ILE A 81 -5.08 -21.01 5.31
CA ILE A 81 -5.42 -21.62 4.02
C ILE A 81 -5.49 -20.54 2.93
N TRP A 82 -6.08 -19.38 3.22
CA TRP A 82 -6.17 -18.27 2.27
C TRP A 82 -4.79 -17.66 1.97
N ARG A 83 -3.95 -17.48 3.00
CA ARG A 83 -2.55 -17.06 2.85
C ARG A 83 -1.78 -18.02 1.97
N ASP A 84 -1.87 -19.33 2.24
CA ASP A 84 -1.21 -20.38 1.50
C ASP A 84 -1.63 -20.41 0.03
N ARG A 85 -2.94 -20.34 -0.23
CA ARG A 85 -3.47 -20.22 -1.60
C ARG A 85 -2.93 -18.96 -2.28
N HIS A 86 -2.95 -17.82 -1.59
CA HIS A 86 -2.42 -16.56 -2.12
C HIS A 86 -0.92 -16.70 -2.45
N ARG A 87 -0.11 -17.35 -1.61
CA ARG A 87 1.33 -17.58 -1.87
C ARG A 87 1.57 -18.53 -3.03
N HIS A 88 0.77 -19.58 -3.14
CA HIS A 88 0.79 -20.46 -4.31
C HIS A 88 0.49 -19.70 -5.60
N GLY A 89 -0.61 -18.93 -5.64
CA GLY A 89 -0.95 -18.09 -6.80
C GLY A 89 0.15 -17.08 -7.12
N THR A 90 0.74 -16.50 -6.08
CA THR A 90 1.88 -15.59 -6.19
C THR A 90 3.09 -16.23 -6.85
N ALA A 91 3.50 -17.39 -6.35
CA ALA A 91 4.67 -18.10 -6.85
C ALA A 91 4.50 -18.47 -8.32
N ARG A 92 3.30 -18.95 -8.68
CA ARG A 92 2.94 -19.30 -10.06
C ARG A 92 3.04 -18.10 -11.01
N ASP A 93 2.54 -16.95 -10.60
CA ASP A 93 2.61 -15.72 -11.40
C ASP A 93 4.06 -15.26 -11.62
N ILE A 94 4.88 -15.32 -10.57
CA ILE A 94 6.31 -14.96 -10.66
C ILE A 94 7.00 -15.90 -11.64
N LEU A 95 6.86 -17.23 -11.48
CA LEU A 95 7.47 -18.21 -12.37
C LEU A 95 7.04 -18.05 -13.83
N THR A 96 5.74 -17.82 -14.07
CA THR A 96 5.24 -17.54 -15.42
C THR A 96 5.92 -16.32 -16.02
N THR A 97 6.06 -15.25 -15.22
CA THR A 97 6.70 -13.99 -15.65
C THR A 97 8.19 -14.18 -15.94
N VAL A 98 8.90 -14.99 -15.15
CA VAL A 98 10.35 -15.20 -15.27
C VAL A 98 10.76 -16.46 -16.02
N HIS A 99 9.81 -17.15 -16.67
CA HIS A 99 10.02 -18.47 -17.26
C HIS A 99 11.19 -18.49 -18.26
N ARG A 100 11.24 -17.47 -19.15
CA ARG A 100 12.32 -17.33 -20.13
C ARG A 100 13.70 -17.26 -19.47
N TYR A 101 13.86 -16.40 -18.47
CA TYR A 101 15.12 -16.19 -17.76
C TYR A 101 15.53 -17.40 -16.93
N THR A 102 14.55 -18.08 -16.35
CA THR A 102 14.78 -19.32 -15.60
C THR A 102 15.31 -20.42 -16.53
N ARG A 103 14.70 -20.59 -17.71
CA ARG A 103 15.15 -21.55 -18.72
C ARG A 103 16.56 -21.23 -19.22
N GLU A 104 16.87 -19.96 -19.47
CA GLU A 104 18.19 -19.51 -19.91
C GLU A 104 19.26 -19.77 -18.85
N PHE A 105 18.97 -19.44 -17.58
CA PHE A 105 19.82 -19.77 -16.45
C PHE A 105 20.07 -21.28 -16.36
N HIS A 106 19.03 -22.11 -16.37
CA HIS A 106 19.19 -23.57 -16.26
C HIS A 106 19.94 -24.21 -17.44
N LYS A 107 19.80 -23.67 -18.66
CA LYS A 107 20.58 -24.11 -19.83
C LYS A 107 22.09 -23.97 -19.59
N ASN A 108 22.50 -22.90 -18.91
CA ASN A 108 23.91 -22.60 -18.66
C ASN A 108 24.39 -23.07 -17.28
N TYR A 109 23.50 -23.56 -16.41
CA TYR A 109 23.78 -23.88 -15.01
C TYR A 109 24.97 -24.82 -14.82
N ASN A 110 25.14 -25.82 -15.69
CA ASN A 110 26.26 -26.76 -15.61
C ASN A 110 27.64 -26.10 -15.66
N ARG A 111 27.77 -24.94 -16.33
CA ARG A 111 29.03 -24.19 -16.45
C ARG A 111 29.47 -23.57 -15.12
N TYR A 112 28.51 -23.12 -14.30
CA TYR A 112 28.77 -22.36 -13.08
C TYR A 112 28.17 -22.95 -11.82
N ARG A 113 27.63 -24.18 -11.87
CA ARG A 113 27.06 -24.92 -10.71
C ARG A 113 28.01 -25.06 -9.52
N LYS A 114 29.32 -24.95 -9.76
CA LYS A 114 30.35 -25.01 -8.72
C LYS A 114 30.40 -23.74 -7.87
N THR A 115 29.94 -22.61 -8.38
CA THR A 115 29.93 -21.34 -7.65
C THR A 115 28.81 -21.30 -6.62
N ASP A 116 29.11 -20.79 -5.42
CA ASP A 116 28.11 -20.64 -4.35
C ASP A 116 26.96 -19.71 -4.78
N PHE A 117 27.30 -18.63 -5.49
CA PHE A 117 26.32 -17.67 -6.02
C PHE A 117 25.28 -18.32 -6.94
N ALA A 118 25.71 -19.15 -7.90
CA ALA A 118 24.77 -19.85 -8.76
C ALA A 118 23.93 -20.90 -8.02
N LYS A 119 24.49 -21.56 -7.00
CA LYS A 119 23.72 -22.46 -6.14
C LYS A 119 22.61 -21.71 -5.41
N ARG A 120 22.91 -20.51 -4.87
CA ARG A 120 21.91 -19.66 -4.22
C ARG A 120 20.80 -19.21 -5.17
N ILE A 121 21.14 -18.80 -6.40
CA ILE A 121 20.13 -18.51 -7.43
C ILE A 121 19.25 -19.74 -7.67
N ASN A 122 19.86 -20.91 -7.85
CA ASN A 122 19.13 -22.14 -8.10
C ASN A 122 18.20 -22.53 -6.92
N PHE A 123 18.66 -22.42 -5.67
CA PHE A 123 17.82 -22.67 -4.50
C PHE A 123 16.67 -21.67 -4.38
N THR A 124 16.92 -20.39 -4.69
CA THR A 124 15.88 -19.36 -4.73
C THR A 124 14.78 -19.74 -5.72
N VAL A 125 15.16 -20.15 -6.94
CA VAL A 125 14.21 -20.60 -7.97
C VAL A 125 13.49 -21.89 -7.57
N MET A 126 14.20 -22.86 -6.98
CA MET A 126 13.61 -24.13 -6.52
C MET A 126 12.56 -23.89 -5.42
N ALA A 127 12.85 -23.05 -4.43
CA ALA A 127 11.89 -22.69 -3.40
C ALA A 127 10.62 -22.07 -4.01
N LEU A 128 10.78 -21.19 -5.02
CA LEU A 128 9.66 -20.61 -5.75
C LEU A 128 8.86 -21.67 -6.54
N MET A 129 9.52 -22.62 -7.20
CA MET A 129 8.87 -23.75 -7.88
C MET A 129 8.08 -24.63 -6.91
N MET A 130 8.63 -24.90 -5.72
CA MET A 130 7.94 -25.66 -4.68
C MET A 130 6.74 -24.90 -4.10
N ALA A 131 6.85 -23.57 -3.95
CA ALA A 131 5.73 -22.72 -3.55
C ALA A 131 4.60 -22.70 -4.60
N ALA A 132 4.94 -22.81 -5.89
CA ALA A 132 3.96 -22.84 -6.99
C ALA A 132 3.36 -24.23 -7.25
N ASN A 133 3.79 -25.26 -6.54
CA ASN A 133 3.30 -26.62 -6.74
C ASN A 133 1.97 -26.83 -5.99
N PRO A 134 0.85 -27.14 -6.66
CA PRO A 134 -0.44 -27.32 -6.01
C PRO A 134 -0.49 -28.49 -5.04
N ARG A 135 0.45 -29.46 -5.12
CA ARG A 135 0.56 -30.56 -4.14
C ARG A 135 0.97 -30.05 -2.75
N ASN A 136 1.72 -28.95 -2.69
CA ASN A 136 2.17 -28.33 -1.45
C ASN A 136 1.14 -27.35 -0.86
N LEU A 137 -0.09 -27.29 -1.39
CA LEU A 137 -1.15 -26.52 -0.75
C LEU A 137 -1.49 -27.12 0.62
N LEU A 138 -1.67 -26.27 1.63
CA LEU A 138 -1.94 -26.67 3.01
C LEU A 138 -3.12 -27.64 3.14
N ARG A 139 -4.14 -27.50 2.28
CA ARG A 139 -5.31 -28.39 2.23
C ARG A 139 -4.98 -29.85 1.90
N ASN A 140 -3.80 -30.13 1.34
CA ASN A 140 -3.35 -31.48 1.02
C ASN A 140 -2.46 -32.07 2.13
N ALA A 141 -2.32 -31.38 3.28
CA ALA A 141 -1.47 -31.77 4.41
C ALA A 141 -0.01 -32.13 4.00
N PRO A 142 0.70 -31.25 3.27
CA PRO A 142 2.10 -31.49 2.92
C PRO A 142 3.00 -31.37 4.14
N SER A 143 4.20 -31.94 4.09
CA SER A 143 5.22 -31.77 5.13
C SER A 143 5.72 -30.32 5.23
N LYS A 144 5.73 -29.59 4.10
CA LYS A 144 6.01 -28.16 4.00
C LYS A 144 5.06 -27.53 2.99
N CYS A 145 4.34 -26.48 3.39
CA CYS A 145 3.30 -25.87 2.57
C CYS A 145 3.83 -24.77 1.63
N CYS A 146 2.98 -24.33 0.70
CA CYS A 146 3.30 -23.28 -0.28
C CYS A 146 3.74 -21.97 0.41
N SER A 147 3.09 -21.58 1.52
CA SER A 147 3.46 -20.41 2.31
C SER A 147 4.89 -20.49 2.83
N GLU A 148 5.30 -21.65 3.34
CA GLU A 148 6.63 -21.84 3.91
C GLU A 148 7.71 -21.86 2.84
N TYR A 149 7.48 -22.55 1.72
CA TYR A 149 8.40 -22.49 0.57
C TYR A 149 8.49 -21.08 -0.03
N PHE A 150 7.40 -20.32 -0.02
CA PHE A 150 7.44 -18.94 -0.47
C PHE A 150 8.26 -18.06 0.49
N GLN A 151 8.18 -18.31 1.79
CA GLN A 151 9.03 -17.63 2.77
C GLN A 151 10.50 -17.98 2.57
N ASP A 152 10.84 -19.25 2.29
CA ASP A 152 12.20 -19.63 1.92
C ASP A 152 12.69 -18.86 0.69
N PHE A 153 11.84 -18.74 -0.35
CA PHE A 153 12.15 -17.97 -1.54
C PHE A 153 12.51 -16.51 -1.18
N LEU A 154 11.73 -15.84 -0.34
CA LEU A 154 12.01 -14.47 0.08
C LEU A 154 13.34 -14.36 0.85
N ASN A 155 13.58 -15.29 1.78
CA ASN A 155 14.80 -15.32 2.59
C ASN A 155 16.04 -15.55 1.71
N LEU A 156 16.00 -16.57 0.84
CA LEU A 156 17.08 -16.90 -0.09
C LEU A 156 17.33 -15.76 -1.10
N PHE A 157 16.26 -15.13 -1.60
CA PHE A 157 16.39 -14.00 -2.51
C PHE A 157 17.05 -12.82 -1.82
N ARG A 158 16.68 -12.51 -0.57
CA ARG A 158 17.34 -11.47 0.21
C ARG A 158 18.83 -11.76 0.44
N GLU A 159 19.17 -12.97 0.86
CA GLU A 159 20.57 -13.38 1.04
C GLU A 159 21.38 -13.25 -0.25
N LEU A 160 20.75 -13.60 -1.38
CA LEU A 160 21.35 -13.44 -2.70
C LEU A 160 21.65 -11.97 -3.02
N LEU A 161 20.70 -11.07 -2.76
CA LEU A 161 20.87 -9.62 -2.97
C LEU A 161 21.86 -8.97 -2.00
N GLN A 162 22.10 -9.59 -0.84
CA GLN A 162 23.09 -9.13 0.14
C GLN A 162 24.48 -9.75 -0.07
N SER A 163 24.64 -10.61 -1.06
CA SER A 163 25.93 -11.24 -1.34
C SER A 163 26.92 -10.25 -1.96
N LYS A 164 28.19 -10.31 -1.50
CA LYS A 164 29.30 -9.52 -2.09
C LYS A 164 29.42 -9.69 -3.60
N ARG A 165 29.05 -10.87 -4.11
CA ARG A 165 29.07 -11.16 -5.54
C ARG A 165 28.04 -10.30 -6.27
N TYR A 166 26.78 -10.25 -5.82
CA TYR A 166 25.76 -9.41 -6.44
C TYR A 166 26.12 -7.92 -6.37
N GLU A 167 26.60 -7.45 -5.21
CA GLU A 167 27.08 -6.08 -5.02
C GLU A 167 28.19 -5.72 -6.02
N SER A 168 29.19 -6.61 -6.18
CA SER A 168 30.25 -6.45 -7.18
C SER A 168 29.71 -6.42 -8.62
N MET A 169 28.67 -7.21 -8.93
CA MET A 169 28.03 -7.21 -10.25
C MET A 169 27.25 -5.91 -10.52
N ILE A 170 26.72 -5.25 -9.51
CA ILE A 170 26.07 -3.93 -9.69
C ILE A 170 27.12 -2.84 -9.92
N HIS A 171 28.16 -2.80 -9.07
CA HIS A 171 29.14 -1.71 -9.10
C HIS A 171 30.19 -1.84 -10.21
N THR A 172 30.51 -3.05 -10.64
CA THR A 172 31.52 -3.30 -11.68
C THR A 172 30.93 -4.23 -12.75
N PRO A 173 30.03 -3.70 -13.62
CA PRO A 173 29.46 -4.49 -14.70
C PRO A 173 30.56 -5.05 -15.60
N SER A 174 30.53 -6.37 -15.87
CA SER A 174 31.48 -6.99 -16.78
C SER A 174 31.40 -6.35 -18.17
N HIS A 175 32.48 -5.70 -18.63
CA HIS A 175 32.60 -5.15 -19.98
C HIS A 175 32.65 -6.26 -21.06
N HIS A 176 33.07 -7.47 -20.68
CA HIS A 176 33.05 -8.62 -21.57
C HIS A 176 31.65 -9.25 -21.63
N ARG A 177 31.25 -9.72 -22.82
CA ARG A 177 30.03 -10.51 -23.09
C ARG A 177 30.07 -11.88 -22.40
N ASN A 178 30.25 -11.90 -21.08
CA ASN A 178 30.11 -13.11 -20.29
C ASN A 178 28.62 -13.43 -20.23
N GLU A 179 28.16 -14.31 -21.12
CA GLU A 179 26.75 -14.72 -21.22
C GLU A 179 26.21 -15.23 -19.87
N ASP A 180 27.04 -15.93 -19.09
CA ASP A 180 26.65 -16.48 -17.80
C ASP A 180 26.40 -15.39 -16.76
N TYR A 181 27.25 -14.36 -16.74
CA TYR A 181 27.08 -13.18 -15.88
C TYR A 181 25.72 -12.52 -16.13
N TRP A 182 25.38 -12.32 -17.40
CA TRP A 182 24.16 -11.64 -17.78
C TRP A 182 22.93 -12.51 -17.54
N ALA A 183 22.97 -13.81 -17.83
CA ALA A 183 21.87 -14.71 -17.53
C ALA A 183 21.52 -14.72 -16.02
N GLN A 184 22.53 -14.70 -15.14
CA GLN A 184 22.33 -14.61 -13.70
C GLN A 184 21.72 -13.26 -13.28
N MET A 185 22.27 -12.14 -13.76
CA MET A 185 21.74 -10.80 -13.44
C MET A 185 20.31 -10.62 -13.92
N GLU A 186 20.03 -11.01 -15.16
CA GLU A 186 18.70 -10.87 -15.76
C GLU A 186 17.66 -11.65 -14.97
N LEU A 187 17.96 -12.89 -14.56
CA LEU A 187 17.05 -13.66 -13.72
C LEU A 187 16.80 -12.99 -12.36
N ILE A 188 17.84 -12.53 -11.66
CA ILE A 188 17.72 -11.86 -10.35
C ILE A 188 16.85 -10.60 -10.46
N HIS A 189 17.15 -9.77 -11.46
CA HIS A 189 16.44 -8.53 -11.74
C HIS A 189 14.96 -8.81 -12.07
N HIS A 190 14.69 -9.77 -12.95
CA HIS A 190 13.32 -10.12 -13.33
C HIS A 190 12.54 -10.81 -12.20
N LEU A 191 13.19 -11.58 -11.31
CA LEU A 191 12.57 -12.06 -10.06
C LEU A 191 12.12 -10.89 -9.18
N GLY A 192 13.01 -9.90 -8.99
CA GLY A 192 12.69 -8.67 -8.27
C GLY A 192 11.49 -7.95 -8.88
N ARG A 193 11.49 -7.68 -10.19
CA ARG A 193 10.35 -7.04 -10.87
C ARG A 193 9.05 -7.84 -10.75
N ALA A 194 9.10 -9.14 -11.00
CA ALA A 194 7.93 -10.00 -10.94
C ALA A 194 7.30 -10.03 -9.54
N LEU A 195 8.11 -9.94 -8.47
CA LEU A 195 7.62 -9.84 -7.09
C LEU A 195 6.72 -8.61 -6.86
N PHE A 196 7.02 -7.48 -7.52
CA PHE A 196 6.30 -6.21 -7.33
C PHE A 196 5.23 -5.89 -8.39
N THR A 197 5.26 -6.50 -9.58
CA THR A 197 4.37 -6.11 -10.70
C THR A 197 3.29 -7.14 -11.11
N ARG A 198 3.21 -8.28 -10.42
CA ARG A 198 2.31 -9.42 -10.74
C ARG A 198 0.81 -9.14 -10.61
N GLY A 199 -0.01 -9.88 -11.36
CA GLY A 199 -1.44 -9.61 -11.58
C GLY A 199 -2.47 -10.37 -10.74
N GLN A 200 -2.30 -11.67 -10.43
CA GLN A 200 -3.47 -12.53 -10.14
C GLN A 200 -3.84 -12.68 -8.66
N GLY A 201 -3.32 -11.82 -7.77
CA GLY A 201 -3.60 -11.92 -6.33
C GLY A 201 -5.06 -11.70 -5.95
N LEU A 202 -5.75 -10.76 -6.62
CA LEU A 202 -7.11 -10.33 -6.25
C LEU A 202 -8.19 -11.39 -6.52
N GLY A 203 -8.06 -12.17 -7.59
CA GLY A 203 -9.07 -13.18 -7.95
C GLY A 203 -9.21 -14.30 -6.90
N GLN A 204 -8.11 -14.69 -6.26
CA GLN A 204 -8.13 -15.66 -5.17
C GLN A 204 -8.67 -15.06 -3.87
N VAL A 205 -8.51 -13.75 -3.71
CA VAL A 205 -8.90 -12.95 -2.55
C VAL A 205 -10.42 -12.70 -2.52
N ARG A 206 -11.12 -12.64 -3.67
CA ARG A 206 -12.60 -12.56 -3.72
C ARG A 206 -13.29 -13.68 -2.94
N SER A 207 -12.74 -14.90 -2.98
CA SER A 207 -13.31 -16.05 -2.27
C SER A 207 -13.35 -15.88 -0.74
N VAL A 208 -12.52 -14.99 -0.18
CA VAL A 208 -12.55 -14.65 1.24
C VAL A 208 -13.83 -13.90 1.58
N LEU A 209 -14.25 -12.94 0.76
CA LEU A 209 -15.50 -12.21 0.99
C LEU A 209 -16.73 -13.11 0.88
N SER A 210 -16.74 -14.04 -0.08
CA SER A 210 -17.82 -15.02 -0.21
C SER A 210 -18.00 -15.86 1.05
N TYR A 211 -16.90 -16.25 1.70
CA TYR A 211 -16.93 -16.99 2.96
C TYR A 211 -17.52 -16.15 4.11
N PHE A 212 -17.12 -14.87 4.21
CA PHE A 212 -17.71 -13.98 5.21
C PHE A 212 -19.20 -13.72 4.98
N ARG A 213 -19.65 -13.65 3.73
CA ARG A 213 -21.08 -13.52 3.38
C ARG A 213 -21.87 -14.76 3.79
N GLU A 214 -21.31 -15.95 3.58
CA GLU A 214 -21.91 -17.23 4.02
C GLU A 214 -22.05 -17.27 5.54
N ASP A 215 -20.96 -16.97 6.27
CA ASP A 215 -20.98 -16.94 7.74
C ASP A 215 -21.96 -15.87 8.29
N TYR A 216 -22.06 -14.70 7.64
CA TYR A 216 -23.01 -13.66 8.04
C TYR A 216 -24.47 -14.07 7.82
N GLY A 217 -24.79 -14.75 6.70
CA GLY A 217 -26.15 -15.24 6.43
C GLY A 217 -26.66 -16.24 7.46
N ASN A 218 -25.76 -16.88 8.22
CA ASN A 218 -26.12 -17.74 9.34
C ASN A 218 -26.40 -16.95 10.65
N ILE A 219 -25.98 -15.68 10.73
CA ILE A 219 -26.08 -14.82 11.92
C ILE A 219 -27.22 -13.82 11.80
N ALA A 220 -27.42 -13.27 10.60
CA ALA A 220 -28.40 -12.22 10.33
C ALA A 220 -29.14 -12.50 9.00
N PRO A 221 -30.38 -12.00 8.85
CA PRO A 221 -31.09 -12.08 7.57
C PRO A 221 -30.22 -11.49 6.46
N GLN A 222 -30.19 -12.14 5.29
CA GLN A 222 -29.50 -11.58 4.13
C GLN A 222 -30.20 -10.28 3.73
N GLU A 223 -29.51 -9.16 3.89
CA GLU A 223 -29.87 -7.92 3.23
C GLU A 223 -29.56 -8.07 1.74
N ASP A 224 -30.49 -7.69 0.87
CA ASP A 224 -30.21 -7.60 -0.56
C ASP A 224 -29.30 -6.40 -0.80
N PHE A 225 -28.03 -6.67 -1.01
CA PHE A 225 -27.03 -5.64 -1.33
C PHE A 225 -27.10 -5.24 -2.81
N ALA A 226 -27.88 -5.95 -3.64
CA ALA A 226 -28.06 -5.58 -5.03
C ALA A 226 -28.74 -4.22 -5.12
N HIS A 227 -28.24 -3.37 -6.03
CA HIS A 227 -28.79 -2.03 -6.30
C HIS A 227 -28.60 -0.96 -5.21
N LEU A 228 -27.84 -1.25 -4.14
CA LEU A 228 -27.45 -0.22 -3.19
C LEU A 228 -26.50 0.82 -3.83
N PRO A 229 -26.61 2.12 -3.47
CA PRO A 229 -25.56 3.09 -3.72
C PRO A 229 -24.19 2.56 -3.28
N ILE A 230 -23.13 2.95 -4.00
CA ILE A 230 -21.77 2.41 -3.80
C ILE A 230 -21.35 2.56 -2.34
N THR A 231 -21.63 3.72 -1.75
CA THR A 231 -21.36 4.01 -0.34
C THR A 231 -22.04 3.04 0.61
N LYS A 232 -23.34 2.76 0.39
CA LYS A 232 -24.12 1.85 1.24
C LYS A 232 -23.66 0.41 1.10
N ALA A 233 -23.34 -0.03 -0.11
CA ALA A 233 -22.82 -1.38 -0.32
C ALA A 233 -21.46 -1.60 0.37
N LEU A 234 -20.54 -0.64 0.25
CA LEU A 234 -19.25 -0.69 0.92
C LEU A 234 -19.39 -0.71 2.46
N ASP A 235 -20.25 0.15 3.01
CA ASP A 235 -20.53 0.19 4.45
C ASP A 235 -21.18 -1.11 4.95
N ALA A 236 -22.14 -1.65 4.19
CA ALA A 236 -22.79 -2.90 4.52
C ALA A 236 -21.80 -4.07 4.55
N THR A 237 -20.91 -4.18 3.56
CA THR A 237 -19.84 -5.18 3.55
C THR A 237 -18.91 -5.02 4.75
N TYR A 238 -18.53 -3.80 5.12
CA TYR A 238 -17.70 -3.55 6.30
C TYR A 238 -18.40 -3.96 7.60
N ARG A 239 -19.68 -3.60 7.78
CA ARG A 239 -20.49 -3.99 8.95
C ARG A 239 -20.64 -5.50 9.04
N MET A 240 -20.95 -6.15 7.92
CA MET A 240 -21.01 -7.60 7.80
C MET A 240 -19.72 -8.25 8.30
N MET A 241 -18.57 -7.82 7.75
CA MET A 241 -17.27 -8.38 8.15
C MET A 241 -16.94 -8.09 9.62
N ARG A 242 -17.32 -6.92 10.14
CA ARG A 242 -17.15 -6.55 11.54
C ARG A 242 -18.00 -7.43 12.47
N THR A 243 -19.26 -7.70 12.12
CA THR A 243 -20.15 -8.58 12.88
C THR A 243 -19.61 -10.00 12.94
N VAL A 244 -19.18 -10.55 11.80
CA VAL A 244 -18.56 -11.88 11.75
C VAL A 244 -17.28 -11.91 12.60
N SER A 245 -16.39 -10.93 12.43
CA SER A 245 -15.10 -10.85 13.14
C SER A 245 -15.22 -10.56 14.64
N ALA A 246 -16.35 -10.07 15.13
CA ALA A 246 -16.55 -9.80 16.56
C ALA A 246 -16.42 -11.08 17.42
N HIS A 247 -16.60 -12.26 16.82
CA HIS A 247 -16.39 -13.56 17.46
C HIS A 247 -14.89 -13.93 17.61
N HIS A 248 -13.97 -13.10 17.10
CA HIS A 248 -12.52 -13.33 17.18
C HIS A 248 -11.73 -12.03 17.43
N PRO A 249 -11.86 -11.41 18.62
CA PRO A 249 -11.24 -10.11 18.91
C PRO A 249 -9.69 -10.15 19.02
N ASP A 250 -9.11 -11.32 19.33
CA ASP A 250 -7.68 -11.43 19.68
C ASP A 250 -6.75 -11.74 18.49
N GLY A 251 -7.28 -11.84 17.26
CA GLY A 251 -6.49 -12.18 16.06
C GLY A 251 -5.21 -11.34 15.89
N PRO A 252 -5.27 -10.01 15.99
CA PRO A 252 -4.08 -9.16 15.86
C PRO A 252 -3.03 -9.42 16.94
N LEU A 253 -3.47 -9.70 18.18
CA LEU A 253 -2.57 -9.96 19.29
C LEU A 253 -1.90 -11.32 19.12
N ASN A 254 -2.68 -12.36 18.81
CA ASN A 254 -2.16 -13.71 18.57
C ASN A 254 -1.14 -13.66 17.42
N ARG A 255 -1.46 -12.92 16.36
CA ARG A 255 -0.56 -12.73 15.23
C ARG A 255 0.75 -12.04 15.61
N LEU A 256 0.68 -11.01 16.46
CA LEU A 256 1.87 -10.35 16.98
C LEU A 256 2.76 -11.33 17.76
N LEU A 257 2.17 -12.10 18.67
CA LEU A 257 2.90 -13.04 19.52
C LEU A 257 3.58 -14.11 18.66
N GLU A 258 2.88 -14.69 17.69
CA GLU A 258 3.45 -15.62 16.70
C GLU A 258 4.67 -15.01 15.98
N GLU A 259 4.58 -13.74 15.55
CA GLU A 259 5.65 -13.06 14.83
C GLU A 259 6.88 -12.77 15.71
N LEU A 260 6.67 -12.49 17.00
CA LEU A 260 7.76 -12.26 17.95
C LEU A 260 8.46 -13.56 18.36
N GLU A 261 7.70 -14.62 18.61
CA GLU A 261 8.23 -15.91 19.09
C GLU A 261 8.88 -16.74 17.98
N VAL A 262 8.17 -16.97 16.88
CA VAL A 262 8.58 -17.94 15.86
C VAL A 262 9.65 -17.36 14.94
N LYS A 263 9.54 -16.07 14.62
CA LYS A 263 10.33 -15.45 13.54
C LYS A 263 11.48 -14.59 14.02
N GLN A 264 11.60 -14.38 15.33
CA GLN A 264 12.63 -13.52 15.95
C GLN A 264 12.82 -12.19 15.20
N PHE A 265 11.71 -11.58 14.74
CA PHE A 265 11.81 -10.43 13.86
C PHE A 265 12.53 -9.26 14.52
N ARG A 266 13.68 -8.90 13.95
CA ARG A 266 14.42 -7.69 14.29
C ARG A 266 14.10 -6.63 13.25
N GLY A 267 13.07 -5.83 13.52
CA GLY A 267 12.67 -4.70 12.68
C GLY A 267 11.35 -4.86 11.97
N PHE A 268 10.79 -3.70 11.63
CA PHE A 268 9.70 -3.56 10.69
C PHE A 268 10.17 -3.89 9.27
N ASP A 269 9.52 -4.87 8.62
CA ASP A 269 9.79 -5.32 7.26
C ASP A 269 8.51 -5.91 6.64
N PRO A 270 7.70 -5.10 5.94
CA PRO A 270 6.40 -5.54 5.46
C PRO A 270 6.46 -6.79 4.58
N LEU A 271 7.47 -6.89 3.73
CA LEU A 271 7.60 -8.00 2.79
C LEU A 271 7.76 -9.33 3.53
N HIS A 272 8.64 -9.37 4.54
CA HIS A 272 8.89 -10.59 5.33
C HIS A 272 7.82 -10.83 6.40
N GLN A 273 7.13 -9.79 6.86
CA GLN A 273 5.90 -9.90 7.66
C GLN A 273 4.71 -10.42 6.85
N GLY A 274 4.91 -10.66 5.55
CA GLY A 274 3.98 -11.35 4.70
C GLY A 274 3.01 -10.45 3.94
N ASN A 275 3.32 -9.16 3.88
CA ASN A 275 2.58 -8.17 3.14
C ASN A 275 3.07 -8.08 1.69
N ILE A 276 2.67 -9.05 0.88
CA ILE A 276 3.24 -9.21 -0.46
C ILE A 276 2.62 -8.24 -1.46
N PRO A 277 3.42 -7.51 -2.24
CA PRO A 277 2.92 -6.64 -3.29
C PRO A 277 2.02 -7.36 -4.30
N SER A 278 1.09 -6.60 -4.89
CA SER A 278 0.16 -7.11 -5.91
C SER A 278 -0.32 -5.99 -6.81
N ARG A 279 -0.48 -6.22 -8.11
CA ARG A 279 -1.18 -5.29 -9.00
C ARG A 279 -2.65 -5.21 -8.61
N LEU A 280 -3.16 -3.98 -8.54
CA LEU A 280 -4.55 -3.68 -8.20
C LEU A 280 -5.38 -3.52 -9.47
N PHE A 281 -5.00 -2.56 -10.31
CA PHE A 281 -5.68 -2.25 -11.56
C PHE A 281 -4.73 -1.56 -12.54
N SER A 282 -5.24 -1.15 -13.70
CA SER A 282 -4.49 -0.36 -14.67
C SER A 282 -5.29 0.87 -15.06
N LEU A 283 -4.62 2.01 -15.06
CA LEU A 283 -5.13 3.28 -15.55
C LEU A 283 -4.71 3.44 -17.01
N PHE A 284 -5.65 3.74 -17.90
CA PHE A 284 -5.36 4.12 -19.27
C PHE A 284 -5.42 5.65 -19.34
N TYR A 285 -4.30 6.30 -19.63
CA TYR A 285 -4.17 7.75 -19.59
C TYR A 285 -3.61 8.27 -20.92
N GLY A 286 -4.52 8.64 -21.82
CA GLY A 286 -4.22 8.79 -23.24
C GLY A 286 -3.79 7.45 -23.85
N ASN A 287 -2.61 7.41 -24.47
CA ASN A 287 -2.01 6.19 -25.03
C ASN A 287 -1.20 5.38 -24.01
N ASP A 288 -1.01 5.90 -22.79
CA ASP A 288 -0.20 5.26 -21.77
C ASP A 288 -1.04 4.35 -20.88
N THR A 289 -0.44 3.24 -20.44
CA THR A 289 -1.02 2.37 -19.42
C THR A 289 -0.18 2.44 -18.16
N VAL A 290 -0.77 2.90 -17.06
CA VAL A 290 -0.13 2.97 -15.74
C VAL A 290 -0.65 1.82 -14.88
N ALA A 291 0.22 0.89 -14.51
CA ALA A 291 -0.13 -0.20 -13.62
C ALA A 291 -0.15 0.27 -12.16
N PHE A 292 -1.29 0.16 -11.48
CA PHE A 292 -1.38 0.45 -10.06
C PHE A 292 -1.03 -0.79 -9.24
N ALA A 293 -0.10 -0.63 -8.30
CA ALA A 293 0.33 -1.69 -7.41
C ALA A 293 -0.03 -1.36 -5.95
N ARG A 294 -0.46 -2.39 -5.23
CA ARG A 294 -0.48 -2.41 -3.78
C ARG A 294 0.93 -2.68 -3.32
N LEU A 295 1.50 -1.71 -2.62
CA LEU A 295 2.86 -1.78 -2.13
C LEU A 295 2.88 -1.24 -0.70
N ALA A 296 3.19 -2.10 0.27
CA ALA A 296 3.57 -1.63 1.59
C ALA A 296 4.85 -0.81 1.50
N CYS A 297 5.15 0.01 2.51
CA CYS A 297 6.38 0.80 2.51
C CYS A 297 7.59 -0.11 2.22
N PRO A 298 8.31 0.06 1.08
CA PRO A 298 9.38 -0.84 0.70
C PRO A 298 10.66 -0.48 1.47
N THR A 299 10.54 -0.31 2.78
CA THR A 299 11.62 0.00 3.69
C THR A 299 11.69 -1.07 4.78
N ARG A 300 12.90 -1.24 5.30
CA ARG A 300 13.15 -1.95 6.55
C ARG A 300 13.55 -0.95 7.61
N GLN A 301 13.01 -1.10 8.81
CA GLN A 301 13.31 -0.23 9.93
C GLN A 301 13.52 -1.05 11.20
N MET A 302 14.78 -1.23 11.58
CA MET A 302 15.13 -1.90 12.85
C MET A 302 15.17 -0.94 14.03
N ARG A 303 15.58 0.31 13.80
CA ARG A 303 15.65 1.36 14.81
C ARG A 303 14.71 2.49 14.45
N VAL A 304 14.17 3.16 15.47
CA VAL A 304 13.27 4.31 15.27
C VAL A 304 13.89 5.43 14.42
N ASP A 305 15.21 5.61 14.50
CA ASP A 305 15.97 6.69 13.88
C ASP A 305 16.58 6.34 12.52
N ARG A 306 16.35 5.12 12.00
CA ARG A 306 16.98 4.66 10.77
C ARG A 306 16.12 3.66 10.00
N ALA A 307 15.76 4.03 8.79
CA ALA A 307 15.14 3.15 7.80
C ALA A 307 16.00 3.08 6.53
N SER A 308 15.91 1.97 5.81
CA SER A 308 16.55 1.78 4.51
C SER A 308 15.57 1.16 3.52
N VAL A 309 15.62 1.55 2.26
CA VAL A 309 14.82 0.91 1.20
C VAL A 309 15.28 -0.55 1.03
N LEU A 310 14.32 -1.46 0.85
CA LEU A 310 14.56 -2.88 0.63
C LEU A 310 15.33 -3.11 -0.69
N GLU A 311 16.35 -3.98 -0.65
CA GLU A 311 17.12 -4.32 -1.85
C GLU A 311 16.26 -5.05 -2.88
N GLU A 312 15.28 -5.84 -2.46
CA GLU A 312 14.31 -6.49 -3.35
C GLU A 312 13.56 -5.45 -4.21
N PHE A 313 13.18 -4.32 -3.60
CA PHE A 313 12.51 -3.24 -4.30
C PHE A 313 13.48 -2.49 -5.22
N LYS A 314 14.69 -2.15 -4.77
CA LYS A 314 15.72 -1.54 -5.62
C LYS A 314 16.04 -2.41 -6.85
N THR A 315 16.18 -3.72 -6.67
CA THR A 315 16.38 -4.68 -7.74
C THR A 315 15.22 -4.71 -8.74
N SER A 316 13.98 -4.53 -8.26
CA SER A 316 12.81 -4.39 -9.15
C SER A 316 12.88 -3.16 -10.07
N LEU A 317 13.52 -2.07 -9.61
CA LEU A 317 13.72 -0.84 -10.40
C LEU A 317 14.86 -0.99 -11.42
N ARG A 318 15.90 -1.78 -11.10
CA ARG A 318 17.08 -1.99 -11.96
C ARG A 318 16.76 -2.71 -13.28
N VAL A 319 15.63 -3.42 -13.38
CA VAL A 319 15.23 -4.08 -14.65
C VAL A 319 15.05 -3.07 -15.78
N SER A 320 14.69 -1.83 -15.44
CA SER A 320 14.44 -0.74 -16.38
C SER A 320 15.71 -0.17 -17.02
N HIS A 321 16.92 -0.62 -16.65
CA HIS A 321 18.19 -0.10 -17.17
C HIS A 321 18.45 -0.39 -18.65
N ARG A 322 17.76 -1.37 -19.26
CA ARG A 322 18.01 -1.82 -20.64
C ARG A 322 16.87 -1.57 -21.63
N ASP A 323 15.71 -1.13 -21.15
CA ASP A 323 14.64 -0.69 -22.03
C ASP A 323 15.07 0.62 -22.70
N THR A 324 14.83 0.77 -24.01
CA THR A 324 15.12 2.01 -24.77
C THR A 324 14.40 3.22 -24.18
N THR A 325 13.28 2.98 -23.49
CA THR A 325 12.53 3.97 -22.71
C THR A 325 12.53 3.60 -21.22
N PRO A 326 13.08 4.45 -20.33
CA PRO A 326 13.09 4.19 -18.90
C PRO A 326 11.67 4.02 -18.36
N ARG A 327 11.38 2.84 -17.80
CA ARG A 327 10.13 2.57 -17.10
C ARG A 327 10.19 3.13 -15.70
N LYS A 328 9.55 4.28 -15.48
CA LYS A 328 9.52 4.97 -14.19
C LYS A 328 8.37 4.48 -13.30
N HIS A 329 8.63 4.27 -12.02
CA HIS A 329 7.64 4.01 -10.98
C HIS A 329 7.34 5.30 -10.19
N LEU A 330 6.08 5.57 -9.91
CA LEU A 330 5.65 6.67 -9.04
C LEU A 330 5.20 6.12 -7.69
N ILE A 331 5.83 6.58 -6.61
CA ILE A 331 5.32 6.40 -5.25
C ILE A 331 4.60 7.67 -4.82
N ILE A 332 3.31 7.54 -4.52
CA ILE A 332 2.58 8.53 -3.72
C ILE A 332 2.67 8.08 -2.25
N ASN A 333 3.61 8.66 -1.51
CA ASN A 333 3.84 8.38 -0.11
C ASN A 333 2.79 9.10 0.75
N LEU A 334 1.93 8.35 1.43
CA LEU A 334 0.86 8.87 2.29
C LEU A 334 1.30 9.04 3.75
N GLN A 335 2.55 8.73 4.04
CA GLN A 335 3.12 8.86 5.38
C GLN A 335 3.33 10.32 5.77
N ASP A 336 3.21 10.61 7.06
CA ASP A 336 3.54 11.90 7.64
C ASP A 336 5.04 12.03 7.90
N ARG A 337 5.71 12.73 6.98
CA ARG A 337 7.14 13.06 7.10
C ARG A 337 7.48 14.01 8.25
N THR A 338 6.50 14.62 8.94
CA THR A 338 6.74 15.46 10.12
C THR A 338 6.68 14.65 11.42
N ASN A 339 6.08 13.46 11.39
CA ASN A 339 5.95 12.57 12.54
C ASN A 339 7.18 11.67 12.67
N TRP A 340 7.77 11.62 13.87
CA TRP A 340 8.94 10.79 14.16
C TRP A 340 8.74 9.30 13.84
N ARG A 341 7.51 8.77 13.95
CA ARG A 341 7.19 7.36 13.65
C ARG A 341 7.45 7.02 12.19
N GLU A 342 7.23 7.98 11.30
CA GLU A 342 7.19 7.78 9.86
C GLU A 342 8.28 8.54 9.11
N LEU A 343 8.87 9.56 9.72
CA LEU A 343 9.91 10.43 9.19
C LEU A 343 11.02 9.65 8.48
N HIS A 344 11.64 8.68 9.16
CA HIS A 344 12.81 7.99 8.60
C HIS A 344 12.46 7.10 7.40
N ARG A 345 11.27 6.50 7.38
CA ARG A 345 10.78 5.76 6.21
C ARG A 345 10.48 6.70 5.05
N SER A 346 9.81 7.82 5.31
CA SER A 346 9.55 8.84 4.30
C SER A 346 10.85 9.38 3.70
N LEU A 347 11.83 9.74 4.53
CA LEU A 347 13.14 10.20 4.07
C LEU A 347 13.89 9.14 3.25
N ALA A 348 13.83 7.85 3.66
CA ALA A 348 14.45 6.78 2.90
C ALA A 348 13.86 6.66 1.48
N LEU A 349 12.54 6.82 1.34
CA LEU A 349 11.87 6.84 0.03
C LEU A 349 12.21 8.10 -0.76
N GLU A 350 12.09 9.28 -0.14
CA GLU A 350 12.34 10.59 -0.78
C GLU A 350 13.79 10.76 -1.25
N ASN A 351 14.75 10.12 -0.58
CA ASN A 351 16.17 10.15 -0.96
C ASN A 351 16.50 9.16 -2.08
N LEU A 352 15.70 8.11 -2.31
CA LEU A 352 16.01 7.10 -3.32
C LEU A 352 16.13 7.68 -4.75
N PRO A 353 15.25 8.60 -5.21
CA PRO A 353 15.43 9.28 -6.51
C PRO A 353 16.68 10.16 -6.61
N LEU A 354 17.38 10.46 -5.51
CA LEU A 354 18.61 11.25 -5.51
C LEU A 354 19.84 10.39 -5.82
N GLU A 355 19.76 9.08 -5.58
CA GLU A 355 20.81 8.13 -5.95
C GLU A 355 20.92 8.03 -7.48
N SER A 356 22.15 8.06 -8.00
CA SER A 356 22.43 8.06 -9.45
C SER A 356 21.78 6.89 -10.18
N ASP A 357 21.72 5.75 -9.52
CA ASP A 357 21.24 4.49 -10.08
C ASP A 357 19.72 4.48 -10.24
N PHE A 358 18.99 5.28 -9.46
CA PHE A 358 17.52 5.24 -9.39
C PHE A 358 16.83 6.51 -9.91
N LYS A 359 17.56 7.63 -10.06
CA LYS A 359 17.02 8.93 -10.48
C LYS A 359 16.10 8.90 -11.71
N LYS A 360 16.35 7.99 -12.65
CA LYS A 360 15.55 7.84 -13.90
C LYS A 360 14.33 6.93 -13.76
N TYR A 361 14.31 6.07 -12.74
CA TYR A 361 13.38 4.94 -12.63
C TYR A 361 12.35 5.09 -11.52
N ILE A 362 12.52 6.07 -10.63
CA ILE A 362 11.55 6.32 -9.57
C ILE A 362 11.33 7.82 -9.36
N ALA A 363 10.07 8.16 -9.07
CA ALA A 363 9.68 9.45 -8.52
C ALA A 363 8.88 9.21 -7.24
N VAL A 364 9.07 10.08 -6.24
CA VAL A 364 8.40 9.99 -4.94
C VAL A 364 7.76 11.33 -4.64
N VAL A 365 6.46 11.34 -4.41
CA VAL A 365 5.69 12.51 -3.96
C VAL A 365 5.07 12.15 -2.62
N THR A 366 5.22 13.00 -1.60
CA THR A 366 4.64 12.76 -0.27
C THR A 366 3.42 13.65 -0.07
N LEU A 367 2.29 13.04 0.28
CA LEU A 367 1.02 13.68 0.63
C LEU A 367 0.65 13.24 2.06
N GLY A 368 1.16 13.95 3.07
CA GLY A 368 1.01 13.55 4.47
C GLY A 368 -0.45 13.50 4.93
N ARG A 369 -0.92 12.30 5.32
CA ARG A 369 -2.30 12.04 5.76
C ARG A 369 -2.48 11.88 7.27
N ASN A 370 -1.43 12.11 8.05
CA ASN A 370 -1.51 12.02 9.51
C ASN A 370 -0.98 13.29 10.19
N THR A 371 -1.14 14.43 9.54
CA THR A 371 -0.76 15.75 10.06
C THR A 371 -1.92 16.42 10.79
N ASP A 372 -1.61 17.39 11.66
CA ASP A 372 -2.62 18.22 12.31
C ASP A 372 -3.49 18.97 11.28
N PHE A 373 -2.89 19.41 10.17
CA PHE A 373 -3.62 20.02 9.05
C PHE A 373 -4.58 19.03 8.40
N TYR A 374 -4.12 17.82 8.06
CA TYR A 374 -4.98 16.83 7.41
C TYR A 374 -6.21 16.52 8.28
N HIS A 375 -6.04 16.36 9.59
CA HIS A 375 -7.15 16.07 10.52
C HIS A 375 -7.97 17.30 10.93
N GLN A 376 -7.61 18.48 10.41
CA GLN A 376 -8.20 19.77 10.76
C GLN A 376 -8.23 19.98 12.29
N LEU A 377 -7.13 19.64 12.95
CA LEU A 377 -6.92 19.86 14.38
C LEU A 377 -6.40 21.28 14.61
N ALA A 378 -6.35 21.73 15.86
CA ALA A 378 -5.83 23.05 16.20
C ALA A 378 -4.43 23.28 15.58
N PRO A 379 -4.17 24.44 14.93
CA PRO A 379 -5.02 25.63 14.87
C PRO A 379 -6.05 25.67 13.72
N TYR A 380 -6.19 24.62 12.92
CA TYR A 380 -6.98 24.62 11.67
C TYR A 380 -8.48 24.37 11.86
N HIS A 381 -8.90 23.93 13.04
CA HIS A 381 -10.29 23.52 13.30
C HIS A 381 -11.33 24.65 13.14
N ASP A 382 -10.95 25.91 13.28
CA ASP A 382 -11.86 27.07 13.20
C ASP A 382 -11.80 27.79 11.83
N GLN A 383 -11.09 27.24 10.85
CA GLN A 383 -10.94 27.85 9.52
C GLN A 383 -12.11 27.45 8.61
N ASP A 384 -13.32 27.91 8.93
CA ASP A 384 -14.53 27.56 8.17
C ASP A 384 -14.64 28.32 6.84
N ASP A 385 -14.10 29.52 6.75
CA ASP A 385 -14.06 30.32 5.51
C ASP A 385 -13.18 29.64 4.44
N TYR A 386 -13.73 29.49 3.24
CA TYR A 386 -13.05 28.79 2.14
C TYR A 386 -11.76 29.50 1.72
N GLU A 387 -11.74 30.83 1.60
CA GLU A 387 -10.55 31.54 1.13
C GLU A 387 -9.40 31.44 2.14
N GLY A 388 -9.71 31.56 3.44
CA GLY A 388 -8.77 31.30 4.52
C GLY A 388 -8.24 29.86 4.51
N PHE A 389 -9.13 28.87 4.40
CA PHE A 389 -8.76 27.47 4.29
C PHE A 389 -7.88 27.19 3.05
N LYS A 390 -8.27 27.71 1.89
CA LYS A 390 -7.55 27.58 0.61
C LYS A 390 -6.14 28.15 0.71
N GLN A 391 -5.99 29.35 1.29
CA GLN A 391 -4.68 29.96 1.49
C GLN A 391 -3.81 29.09 2.40
N VAL A 392 -4.35 28.64 3.55
CA VAL A 392 -3.61 27.78 4.47
C VAL A 392 -3.21 26.46 3.81
N PHE A 393 -4.12 25.84 3.05
CA PHE A 393 -3.83 24.60 2.34
C PHE A 393 -2.71 24.82 1.30
N HIS A 394 -2.79 25.91 0.55
CA HIS A 394 -1.74 26.26 -0.40
C HIS A 394 -0.38 26.44 0.29
N GLU A 395 -0.33 27.16 1.42
CA GLU A 395 0.88 27.30 2.24
C GLU A 395 1.44 25.94 2.70
N GLN A 396 0.56 24.99 3.05
CA GLN A 396 0.97 23.63 3.41
C GLN A 396 1.68 22.90 2.26
N LEU A 397 1.22 23.08 1.02
CA LEU A 397 1.77 22.40 -0.16
C LEU A 397 3.16 22.92 -0.56
N ILE A 398 3.42 24.22 -0.39
CA ILE A 398 4.67 24.85 -0.85
C ILE A 398 5.79 24.84 0.19
N SER A 399 5.43 24.79 1.47
CA SER A 399 6.37 24.84 2.60
C SER A 399 7.18 23.55 2.73
N MET A 400 8.42 23.66 3.23
CA MET A 400 9.33 22.51 3.40
C MET A 400 9.12 21.77 4.72
N ASP A 401 8.50 22.42 5.71
CA ASP A 401 8.34 21.90 7.07
C ASP A 401 6.97 21.22 7.31
N THR A 402 6.32 20.77 6.23
CA THR A 402 4.96 20.22 6.26
C THR A 402 4.95 18.74 5.90
N GLY A 403 3.75 18.14 5.90
CA GLY A 403 3.56 16.76 5.46
C GLY A 403 3.81 16.52 3.98
N TYR A 404 4.19 17.53 3.19
CA TYR A 404 4.28 17.44 1.73
C TYR A 404 5.73 17.38 1.22
N HIS A 405 5.95 16.62 0.15
CA HIS A 405 7.23 16.56 -0.57
C HIS A 405 6.98 16.44 -2.07
N PHE A 406 7.65 17.29 -2.85
CA PHE A 406 7.64 17.21 -4.30
C PHE A 406 9.08 17.23 -4.83
N PRO A 407 9.48 16.30 -5.70
CA PRO A 407 10.77 16.36 -6.39
C PRO A 407 10.88 17.67 -7.17
N ALA A 408 12.09 18.23 -7.26
CA ALA A 408 12.32 19.54 -7.87
C ALA A 408 11.72 19.67 -9.29
N PHE A 409 11.82 18.61 -10.11
CA PHE A 409 11.25 18.60 -11.46
C PHE A 409 9.71 18.63 -11.45
N VAL A 410 9.06 17.92 -10.52
CA VAL A 410 7.59 17.96 -10.35
C VAL A 410 7.16 19.33 -9.82
N LYS A 411 7.91 19.90 -8.87
CA LYS A 411 7.62 21.21 -8.29
C LYS A 411 7.66 22.34 -9.32
N LYS A 412 8.49 22.21 -10.36
CA LYS A 412 8.56 23.16 -11.48
C LYS A 412 7.24 23.22 -12.26
N ASP A 413 6.58 22.08 -12.44
CA ASP A 413 5.34 21.96 -13.22
C ASP A 413 4.09 22.16 -12.35
N LEU A 414 4.19 21.92 -11.03
CA LEU A 414 3.17 22.27 -10.03
C LEU A 414 3.17 23.78 -9.72
N THR A 415 2.86 24.59 -10.74
CA THR A 415 2.77 26.05 -10.60
C THR A 415 1.62 26.48 -9.69
N MET A 416 1.67 27.72 -9.19
CA MET A 416 0.57 28.37 -8.45
C MET A 416 -0.78 28.22 -9.16
N LYS A 417 -0.79 28.43 -10.49
CA LYS A 417 -2.00 28.32 -11.31
C LYS A 417 -2.59 26.91 -11.24
N VAL A 418 -1.76 25.88 -11.33
CA VAL A 418 -2.19 24.47 -11.22
C VAL A 418 -2.69 24.19 -9.80
N LEU A 419 -1.91 24.53 -8.77
CA LEU A 419 -2.26 24.19 -7.39
C LEU A 419 -3.57 24.83 -6.94
N LEU A 420 -3.74 26.13 -7.19
CA LEU A 420 -4.96 26.88 -6.85
C LEU A 420 -6.12 26.53 -7.79
N GLY A 421 -5.83 26.33 -9.07
CA GLY A 421 -6.83 25.92 -10.06
C GLY A 421 -7.49 24.59 -9.73
N LEU A 422 -6.72 23.61 -9.25
CA LEU A 422 -7.26 22.35 -8.74
C LEU A 422 -8.16 22.57 -7.51
N MET A 423 -7.80 23.48 -6.59
CA MET A 423 -8.65 23.82 -5.44
C MET A 423 -9.97 24.43 -5.90
N ASP A 424 -9.92 25.40 -6.81
CA ASP A 424 -11.09 26.09 -7.32
C ASP A 424 -12.01 25.17 -8.13
N GLY A 425 -11.43 24.26 -8.91
CA GLY A 425 -12.19 23.23 -9.62
C GLY A 425 -12.90 22.29 -8.65
N ILE A 426 -12.24 21.86 -7.57
CA ILE A 426 -12.86 21.01 -6.54
C ILE A 426 -13.99 21.76 -5.82
N HIS A 427 -13.75 23.01 -5.42
CA HIS A 427 -14.73 23.85 -4.76
C HIS A 427 -15.98 24.07 -5.62
N ALA A 428 -15.78 24.32 -6.91
CA ALA A 428 -16.86 24.53 -7.87
C ALA A 428 -17.66 23.25 -8.13
N VAL A 429 -16.99 22.11 -8.33
CA VAL A 429 -17.64 20.86 -8.76
C VAL A 429 -18.27 20.09 -7.60
N PHE A 430 -17.60 20.01 -6.44
CA PHE A 430 -18.01 19.13 -5.34
C PHE A 430 -18.67 19.88 -4.17
N PHE A 431 -18.48 21.20 -4.10
CA PHE A 431 -18.97 22.03 -2.99
C PHE A 431 -19.80 23.23 -3.44
N ASN A 432 -20.14 23.33 -4.73
CA ASN A 432 -20.98 24.38 -5.30
C ASN A 432 -20.56 25.81 -4.88
N LYS A 433 -19.25 26.03 -4.76
CA LYS A 433 -18.64 27.31 -4.33
C LYS A 433 -19.16 27.86 -2.99
N LYS A 434 -19.53 27.00 -2.04
CA LYS A 434 -19.93 27.42 -0.69
C LYS A 434 -18.86 28.28 -0.04
N ALA A 435 -19.25 29.46 0.47
CA ALA A 435 -18.31 30.37 1.14
C ALA A 435 -17.67 29.75 2.38
N ASN A 436 -18.44 28.98 3.14
CA ASN A 436 -17.95 28.27 4.32
C ASN A 436 -18.01 26.76 4.09
N LEU A 437 -16.95 26.06 4.50
CA LEU A 437 -16.86 24.61 4.51
C LEU A 437 -16.74 24.16 5.96
N ASP A 438 -17.64 23.30 6.43
CA ASP A 438 -17.50 22.71 7.77
C ASP A 438 -16.27 21.78 7.86
N ARG A 439 -15.90 21.34 9.07
CA ARG A 439 -14.75 20.44 9.27
C ARG A 439 -14.83 19.17 8.41
N SER A 440 -16.01 18.55 8.29
CA SER A 440 -16.19 17.32 7.51
C SER A 440 -16.04 17.58 6.01
N GLU A 441 -16.53 18.72 5.52
CA GLU A 441 -16.38 19.21 4.15
C GLU A 441 -14.91 19.53 3.83
N ARG A 442 -14.19 20.21 4.72
CA ARG A 442 -12.74 20.47 4.55
C ARG A 442 -11.92 19.18 4.49
N LEU A 443 -12.27 18.19 5.30
CA LEU A 443 -11.63 16.86 5.21
C LEU A 443 -11.92 16.19 3.85
N ASN A 444 -13.17 16.24 3.36
CA ASN A 444 -13.50 15.75 2.02
C ASN A 444 -12.74 16.50 0.93
N PHE A 445 -12.59 17.82 1.09
CA PHE A 445 -11.86 18.66 0.16
C PHE A 445 -10.39 18.22 0.06
N ILE A 446 -9.72 17.99 1.19
CA ILE A 446 -8.33 17.53 1.22
C ILE A 446 -8.18 16.18 0.51
N GLU A 447 -9.10 15.24 0.74
CA GLU A 447 -9.09 13.93 0.07
C GLU A 447 -9.23 14.05 -1.44
N LEU A 448 -10.24 14.81 -1.90
CA LEU A 448 -10.44 15.07 -3.33
C LEU A 448 -9.19 15.73 -3.92
N TYR A 449 -8.61 16.70 -3.21
CA TYR A 449 -7.38 17.35 -3.65
C TYR A 449 -6.22 16.37 -3.80
N HIS A 450 -6.02 15.47 -2.83
CA HIS A 450 -4.99 14.42 -2.92
C HIS A 450 -5.24 13.49 -4.11
N LEU A 451 -6.49 13.13 -4.43
CA LEU A 451 -6.83 12.30 -5.59
C LEU A 451 -6.51 13.01 -6.91
N PHE A 452 -6.98 14.25 -7.11
CA PHE A 452 -6.73 15.03 -8.33
C PHE A 452 -5.24 15.38 -8.50
N LEU A 453 -4.55 15.73 -7.40
CA LEU A 453 -3.12 15.96 -7.41
C LEU A 453 -2.34 14.68 -7.77
N SER A 454 -2.77 13.51 -7.30
CA SER A 454 -2.15 12.23 -7.68
C SER A 454 -2.28 11.98 -9.19
N VAL A 455 -3.44 12.29 -9.80
CA VAL A 455 -3.59 12.25 -11.26
C VAL A 455 -2.68 13.27 -11.94
N LYS A 456 -2.52 14.47 -11.39
CA LYS A 456 -1.62 15.48 -11.97
C LYS A 456 -0.16 15.05 -11.88
N CYS A 457 0.25 14.39 -10.81
CA CYS A 457 1.58 13.80 -10.72
C CYS A 457 1.78 12.70 -11.78
N ILE A 458 0.77 11.88 -12.07
CA ILE A 458 0.84 10.89 -13.17
C ILE A 458 1.00 11.58 -14.53
N ASP A 459 0.28 12.67 -14.74
CA ASP A 459 0.36 13.49 -15.94
C ASP A 459 1.75 14.10 -16.12
N ILE A 460 2.34 14.71 -15.08
CA ILE A 460 3.70 15.29 -15.15
C ILE A 460 4.79 14.21 -15.33
N ILE A 461 4.66 13.08 -14.62
CA ILE A 461 5.74 12.11 -14.46
C ILE A 461 5.76 11.05 -15.57
N HIS A 462 4.59 10.80 -16.18
CA HIS A 462 4.33 9.70 -17.11
C HIS A 462 4.87 8.34 -16.64
N PRO A 463 4.48 7.86 -15.43
CA PRO A 463 5.00 6.62 -14.90
C PRO A 463 4.39 5.39 -15.61
N CYS A 464 5.14 4.31 -15.71
CA CYS A 464 4.61 3.01 -16.16
C CYS A 464 3.83 2.28 -15.06
N SER A 465 4.07 2.65 -13.80
CA SER A 465 3.42 2.08 -12.64
C SER A 465 3.36 3.07 -11.48
N CYS A 466 2.33 2.96 -10.66
CA CYS A 466 2.07 3.86 -9.54
C CYS A 466 1.67 3.06 -8.30
N SER A 467 2.04 3.53 -7.11
CA SER A 467 1.59 2.95 -5.84
C SER A 467 1.26 4.05 -4.84
N PHE A 468 0.13 3.90 -4.15
CA PHE A 468 -0.09 4.57 -2.87
C PHE A 468 0.61 3.76 -1.78
N VAL A 469 1.47 4.42 -1.02
CA VAL A 469 2.31 3.77 -0.01
C VAL A 469 2.08 4.43 1.34
N CYS A 470 1.70 3.64 2.34
CA CYS A 470 1.82 4.00 3.74
C CYS A 470 2.65 2.91 4.43
N LYS A 471 2.80 2.98 5.75
CA LYS A 471 3.59 2.01 6.54
C LYS A 471 3.33 0.56 6.11
N ASP A 472 2.10 0.07 6.29
CA ASP A 472 1.74 -1.30 5.93
C ASP A 472 0.92 -1.36 4.61
N SER A 473 0.33 -0.27 4.12
CA SER A 473 -0.60 -0.30 2.98
C SER A 473 -1.70 -1.37 3.12
N LEU A 474 -2.26 -1.48 4.34
CA LEU A 474 -3.36 -2.39 4.68
C LEU A 474 -4.70 -1.67 4.85
N ASP A 475 -4.69 -0.47 5.44
CA ASP A 475 -5.89 0.34 5.65
C ASP A 475 -5.93 1.52 4.64
N LEU A 476 -5.01 2.48 4.84
CA LEU A 476 -5.03 3.78 4.14
C LEU A 476 -4.82 3.67 2.62
N SER A 477 -3.76 2.98 2.19
CA SER A 477 -3.41 2.91 0.77
C SER A 477 -4.47 2.18 -0.05
N PRO A 478 -5.01 1.02 0.38
CA PRO A 478 -6.13 0.38 -0.32
C PRO A 478 -7.35 1.29 -0.43
N CYS A 479 -7.74 1.99 0.64
CA CYS A 479 -8.84 2.97 0.59
C CYS A 479 -8.57 4.10 -0.43
N MET A 480 -7.33 4.62 -0.51
CA MET A 480 -6.99 5.64 -1.53
C MET A 480 -7.00 5.09 -2.95
N SER A 481 -6.47 3.88 -3.16
CA SER A 481 -6.54 3.19 -4.45
C SER A 481 -7.99 2.98 -4.87
N ALA A 482 -8.87 2.56 -3.95
CA ALA A 482 -10.29 2.40 -4.19
C ALA A 482 -10.98 3.73 -4.51
N ALA A 483 -10.73 4.78 -3.72
CA ALA A 483 -11.33 6.09 -3.93
C ALA A 483 -10.90 6.69 -5.28
N LEU A 484 -9.63 6.56 -5.65
CA LEU A 484 -9.15 6.96 -6.97
C LEU A 484 -9.84 6.17 -8.08
N ARG A 485 -9.96 4.85 -7.93
CA ARG A 485 -10.66 4.01 -8.91
C ARG A 485 -12.11 4.45 -9.07
N ILE A 486 -12.84 4.62 -7.98
CA ILE A 486 -14.24 5.07 -7.99
C ILE A 486 -14.36 6.44 -8.65
N LEU A 487 -13.54 7.42 -8.26
CA LEU A 487 -13.51 8.74 -8.85
C LEU A 487 -13.35 8.64 -10.37
N LEU A 488 -12.33 7.93 -10.84
CA LEU A 488 -12.05 7.82 -12.27
C LEU A 488 -13.14 7.05 -13.03
N THR A 489 -13.75 6.01 -12.45
CA THR A 489 -14.92 5.35 -13.06
C THR A 489 -16.06 6.34 -13.22
N MET A 490 -16.36 7.12 -12.17
CA MET A 490 -17.44 8.10 -12.20
C MET A 490 -17.18 9.26 -13.18
N LEU A 491 -15.91 9.58 -13.42
CA LEU A 491 -15.48 10.58 -14.39
C LEU A 491 -15.49 10.09 -15.84
N ASN A 492 -15.93 8.86 -16.13
CA ASN A 492 -15.89 8.33 -17.50
C ASN A 492 -17.21 7.69 -17.93
N GLU A 493 -18.33 8.29 -17.52
CA GLU A 493 -19.72 7.86 -17.78
C GLU A 493 -20.07 6.46 -17.25
N GLY A 494 -19.09 5.67 -16.83
CA GLY A 494 -19.27 4.33 -16.33
C GLY A 494 -20.09 4.30 -15.05
N GLU A 495 -21.08 3.43 -15.02
CA GLU A 495 -21.57 2.87 -13.77
C GLU A 495 -20.60 1.78 -13.31
N LEU A 496 -20.41 1.70 -12.00
CA LEU A 496 -19.53 0.70 -11.43
C LEU A 496 -20.27 -0.63 -11.44
N LYS A 497 -19.74 -1.62 -12.17
CA LYS A 497 -20.40 -2.95 -12.27
C LYS A 497 -20.26 -3.71 -10.95
N ASP A 498 -21.17 -4.64 -10.68
CA ASP A 498 -21.13 -5.46 -9.46
C ASP A 498 -19.78 -6.19 -9.27
N GLU A 499 -19.20 -6.73 -10.34
CA GLU A 499 -17.88 -7.36 -10.28
C GLU A 499 -16.77 -6.39 -9.89
N GLU A 500 -16.87 -5.13 -10.29
CA GLU A 500 -15.92 -4.08 -9.95
C GLU A 500 -16.09 -3.61 -8.50
N LEU A 501 -17.34 -3.58 -8.02
CA LEU A 501 -17.64 -3.31 -6.62
C LEU A 501 -17.04 -4.39 -5.73
N GLN A 502 -17.24 -5.66 -6.07
CA GLN A 502 -16.62 -6.78 -5.37
C GLN A 502 -15.09 -6.71 -5.39
N ASP A 503 -14.48 -6.27 -6.49
CA ASP A 503 -13.04 -6.03 -6.53
C ASP A 503 -12.60 -4.92 -5.58
N ILE A 504 -13.37 -3.84 -5.48
CA ILE A 504 -13.09 -2.74 -4.56
C ILE A 504 -13.24 -3.21 -3.11
N GLU A 505 -14.31 -3.93 -2.78
CA GLU A 505 -14.50 -4.52 -1.45
C GLU A 505 -13.35 -5.45 -1.07
N ALA A 506 -12.89 -6.29 -2.01
CA ALA A 506 -11.81 -7.23 -1.79
C ALA A 506 -10.47 -6.50 -1.64
N LEU A 507 -10.24 -5.48 -2.45
CA LEU A 507 -9.06 -4.62 -2.40
C LEU A 507 -8.95 -3.92 -1.04
N VAL A 508 -10.07 -3.42 -0.52
CA VAL A 508 -10.13 -2.65 0.72
C VAL A 508 -10.01 -3.57 1.93
N ASN A 509 -10.83 -4.63 2.04
CA ASN A 509 -10.98 -5.38 3.28
C ASN A 509 -10.05 -6.59 3.45
N VAL A 510 -9.66 -7.26 2.35
CA VAL A 510 -8.96 -8.55 2.47
C VAL A 510 -7.47 -8.43 2.82
N PRO A 511 -6.70 -7.42 2.35
CA PRO A 511 -5.28 -7.33 2.69
C PRO A 511 -5.04 -7.24 4.21
N VAL A 512 -5.80 -6.40 4.91
CA VAL A 512 -5.67 -6.23 6.36
C VAL A 512 -6.04 -7.52 7.11
N LEU A 513 -7.08 -8.22 6.65
CA LEU A 513 -7.49 -9.51 7.19
C LEU A 513 -6.39 -10.55 7.03
N LEU A 514 -5.82 -10.67 5.82
CA LEU A 514 -4.77 -11.64 5.54
C LEU A 514 -3.45 -11.32 6.24
N VAL A 515 -3.12 -10.06 6.53
CA VAL A 515 -1.81 -9.72 7.11
C VAL A 515 -1.89 -9.55 8.63
N ARG A 516 -2.95 -8.92 9.13
CA ARG A 516 -3.09 -8.53 10.55
C ARG A 516 -4.24 -9.22 11.28
N GLU A 517 -5.05 -10.02 10.60
CA GLU A 517 -6.18 -10.74 11.22
C GLU A 517 -7.15 -9.79 11.94
N ARG A 518 -7.29 -8.57 11.40
CA ARG A 518 -8.31 -7.57 11.79
C ARG A 518 -9.02 -7.00 10.58
N MET A 519 -10.11 -6.31 10.88
CA MET A 519 -10.78 -5.40 9.95
C MET A 519 -9.98 -4.10 9.79
N ILE A 520 -10.38 -3.34 8.78
CA ILE A 520 -9.89 -1.97 8.57
C ILE A 520 -10.21 -1.13 9.78
N GLN A 521 -9.31 -0.22 10.13
CA GLN A 521 -9.57 0.74 11.21
C GLN A 521 -10.84 1.56 10.91
N PRO A 522 -11.81 1.66 11.85
CA PRO A 522 -13.08 2.34 11.61
C PRO A 522 -12.92 3.77 11.10
N GLN A 523 -11.97 4.53 11.66
CA GLN A 523 -11.72 5.92 11.27
C GLN A 523 -11.26 6.05 9.80
N VAL A 524 -10.45 5.09 9.32
CA VAL A 524 -9.98 5.07 7.93
C VAL A 524 -11.13 4.70 6.99
N HIS A 525 -11.93 3.71 7.38
CA HIS A 525 -13.12 3.31 6.64
C HIS A 525 -14.15 4.44 6.53
N ASP A 526 -14.49 5.10 7.64
CA ASP A 526 -15.45 6.21 7.68
C ASP A 526 -14.97 7.37 6.81
N ARG A 527 -13.67 7.69 6.87
CA ARG A 527 -13.09 8.75 6.03
C ARG A 527 -13.16 8.41 4.54
N PHE A 528 -12.87 7.16 4.20
CA PHE A 528 -13.01 6.63 2.84
C PHE A 528 -14.45 6.70 2.33
N LEU A 529 -15.42 6.25 3.13
CA LEU A 529 -16.84 6.34 2.75
C LEU A 529 -17.29 7.78 2.53
N LYS A 530 -16.91 8.71 3.40
CA LYS A 530 -17.32 10.12 3.26
C LYS A 530 -16.81 10.78 1.97
N VAL A 531 -15.60 10.43 1.50
CA VAL A 531 -15.11 10.96 0.21
C VAL A 531 -15.83 10.31 -0.95
N VAL A 532 -16.09 9.00 -0.89
CA VAL A 532 -16.89 8.29 -1.91
C VAL A 532 -18.31 8.84 -1.97
N GLU A 533 -18.92 9.13 -0.83
CA GLU A 533 -20.23 9.78 -0.72
C GLU A 533 -20.24 11.17 -1.35
N CYS A 534 -19.18 11.96 -1.13
CA CYS A 534 -19.05 13.26 -1.76
C CYS A 534 -19.02 13.15 -3.28
N ILE A 535 -18.26 12.21 -3.83
CA ILE A 535 -18.18 11.97 -5.28
C ILE A 535 -19.55 11.50 -5.83
N GLU A 536 -20.16 10.52 -5.17
CA GLU A 536 -21.45 9.94 -5.55
C GLU A 536 -22.59 10.98 -5.48
N ARG A 537 -22.59 11.83 -4.45
CA ARG A 537 -23.55 12.92 -4.30
C ARG A 537 -23.38 13.95 -5.41
N SER A 538 -22.17 14.44 -5.68
CA SER A 538 -21.93 15.42 -6.74
C SER A 538 -22.31 14.88 -8.12
N ARG A 539 -22.13 13.58 -8.38
CA ARG A 539 -22.61 12.95 -9.61
C ARG A 539 -24.14 12.91 -9.69
N ARG A 540 -24.83 12.61 -8.58
CA ARG A 540 -26.30 12.56 -8.52
C ARG A 540 -26.97 13.93 -8.59
N GLU A 541 -26.34 14.96 -8.02
CA GLU A 541 -26.85 16.34 -8.06
C GLU A 541 -26.73 16.97 -9.46
N ALA A 542 -25.87 16.43 -10.32
CA ALA A 542 -25.83 16.84 -11.72
C ALA A 542 -27.07 16.33 -12.48
N THR A 543 -27.58 17.14 -13.40
CA THR A 543 -28.77 16.81 -14.21
C THR A 543 -28.61 15.55 -15.05
N SER A 544 -27.37 15.20 -15.41
CA SER A 544 -27.00 13.95 -16.07
C SER A 544 -25.54 13.62 -15.82
N ALA A 545 -25.14 12.38 -16.09
CA ALA A 545 -23.73 12.00 -16.10
C ALA A 545 -22.92 12.91 -17.04
N GLN A 546 -23.46 13.25 -18.22
CA GLN A 546 -22.82 14.16 -19.16
C GLN A 546 -22.64 15.57 -18.62
N ALA A 547 -23.60 16.09 -17.85
CA ALA A 547 -23.51 17.40 -17.23
C ALA A 547 -22.43 17.43 -16.15
N PHE A 548 -22.35 16.38 -15.32
CA PHE A 548 -21.27 16.24 -14.34
C PHE A 548 -19.90 16.26 -15.02
N LEU A 549 -19.74 15.48 -16.09
CA LEU A 549 -18.49 15.40 -16.84
C LEU A 549 -18.12 16.70 -17.55
N SER A 550 -19.12 17.38 -18.10
CA SER A 550 -18.93 18.69 -18.72
C SER A 550 -18.47 19.71 -17.67
N SER A 551 -19.03 19.65 -16.45
CA SER A 551 -18.58 20.48 -15.32
C SER A 551 -17.14 20.15 -14.93
N VAL A 552 -16.78 18.88 -14.79
CA VAL A 552 -15.40 18.46 -14.48
C VAL A 552 -14.44 18.90 -15.59
N THR A 553 -14.76 18.60 -16.86
CA THR A 553 -13.93 18.99 -18.01
C THR A 553 -13.65 20.49 -17.99
N ARG A 554 -14.70 21.30 -17.88
CA ARG A 554 -14.59 22.77 -17.87
C ARG A 554 -13.72 23.30 -16.73
N ASN A 555 -13.79 22.68 -15.55
CA ASN A 555 -13.08 23.17 -14.37
C ASN A 555 -11.65 22.61 -14.26
N PHE A 556 -11.31 21.54 -14.98
CA PHE A 556 -10.02 20.85 -14.81
C PHE A 556 -9.17 20.75 -16.09
N SER A 557 -9.73 20.89 -17.30
CA SER A 557 -9.02 20.66 -18.57
C SER A 557 -7.70 21.42 -18.68
N ASP A 558 -7.67 22.66 -18.21
CA ASP A 558 -6.52 23.55 -18.35
C ASP A 558 -5.35 23.17 -17.42
N PHE A 559 -5.57 22.23 -16.50
CA PHE A 559 -4.59 21.80 -15.52
C PHE A 559 -3.98 20.44 -15.85
N TYR A 560 -4.47 19.72 -16.86
CA TYR A 560 -3.97 18.42 -17.27
C TYR A 560 -3.55 18.45 -18.74
N ASP A 561 -2.37 17.92 -19.05
CA ASP A 561 -1.84 17.91 -20.42
C ASP A 561 -2.60 16.88 -21.27
N LYS A 562 -3.06 15.80 -20.64
CA LYS A 562 -3.98 14.83 -21.25
C LYS A 562 -5.38 14.94 -20.63
N PRO A 563 -6.44 14.70 -21.43
CA PRO A 563 -7.80 14.67 -20.93
C PRO A 563 -7.93 13.71 -19.74
N LEU A 564 -8.45 14.23 -18.63
CA LEU A 564 -8.78 13.41 -17.45
C LEU A 564 -9.86 12.36 -17.76
N ILE A 565 -10.64 12.63 -18.83
CA ILE A 565 -11.78 11.87 -19.32
C ILE A 565 -11.42 11.31 -20.70
N ARG A 566 -11.51 9.97 -20.84
CA ARG A 566 -11.39 9.10 -22.03
C ARG A 566 -10.42 7.95 -21.76
N GLY A 567 -11.00 6.84 -21.32
CA GLY A 567 -10.34 5.54 -21.23
C GLY A 567 -11.38 4.47 -20.94
N SER A 568 -11.25 3.31 -21.53
CA SER A 568 -11.87 2.10 -20.99
C SER A 568 -11.01 1.72 -19.79
N TYR A 569 -11.31 2.33 -18.65
CA TYR A 569 -10.52 2.10 -17.46
C TYR A 569 -10.81 0.68 -16.99
N PHE A 570 -9.75 -0.02 -16.62
CA PHE A 570 -9.86 -1.24 -15.84
C PHE A 570 -10.22 -2.50 -16.66
N ARG A 571 -9.19 -3.32 -16.91
CA ARG A 571 -9.36 -4.76 -16.86
C ARG A 571 -8.69 -5.23 -15.60
N SER A 572 -9.45 -5.78 -14.66
CA SER A 572 -8.87 -6.67 -13.65
C SER A 572 -8.07 -7.73 -14.41
N PRO A 573 -6.83 -8.05 -14.00
CA PRO A 573 -6.05 -9.08 -14.67
C PRO A 573 -6.88 -10.35 -14.69
N ARG A 574 -7.38 -10.73 -15.87
CA ARG A 574 -8.16 -11.96 -16.01
C ARG A 574 -7.29 -13.09 -15.46
N PRO A 575 -7.84 -13.99 -14.63
CA PRO A 575 -7.11 -15.20 -14.30
C PRO A 575 -6.75 -15.84 -15.64
N ALA A 576 -5.46 -16.12 -15.84
CA ALA A 576 -5.05 -16.98 -16.93
C ALA A 576 -5.91 -18.24 -16.79
N GLN A 577 -6.62 -18.63 -17.86
CA GLN A 577 -7.30 -19.91 -17.85
C GLN A 577 -6.26 -20.95 -17.44
N PRO A 578 -6.61 -21.85 -16.50
CA PRO A 578 -5.68 -22.89 -16.09
C PRO A 578 -5.27 -23.66 -17.35
N TRP A 579 -3.95 -23.74 -17.58
CA TRP A 579 -3.36 -24.68 -18.53
C TRP A 579 -3.55 -26.09 -18.02
#